data_AF-A0A7W5TSY0-F1
#
_entry.id   AF-A0A7W5TSY0-F1
#
_cell.length_a   1.000
_cell.length_b   1.000
_cell.length_c   1.000
_cell.angle_alpha   90.00
_cell.angle_beta   90.00
_cell.angle_gamma   90.00
#
_symmetry.space_group_name_H-M   'P 1'
#
loop_
_entity.id
_entity.type
_entity.pdbx_description
1 polymer ?
#
loop_
_entity_poly.entity_id
_entity_poly.type
_entity_poly.pdbx_seq_one_letter_code
_entity_poly.pdbx_strand_id
1 'polypeptide(L)' 'MPASQKSGRIFYMLRPSREGQPAFVDVRLPDGTIIRQVDEAIHRKALSNAAKALKERLGDDA' A
#
# COMPACT_ATOMS: atom_id res chain seq x y z
N MET A 1 -17.43 -20.02 -22.43
CA MET A 1 -17.90 -19.51 -21.13
C MET A 1 -16.97 -18.37 -20.72
N PRO A 2 -17.39 -17.10 -20.67
CA PRO A 2 -16.55 -16.12 -20.02
C PRO A 2 -16.67 -16.35 -18.52
N ALA A 3 -15.57 -16.76 -17.89
CA ALA A 3 -15.50 -16.80 -16.43
C ALA A 3 -15.77 -15.38 -15.92
N SER A 4 -16.88 -15.23 -15.19
CA SER A 4 -17.25 -14.01 -14.48
C SER A 4 -15.98 -13.43 -13.84
N GLN A 5 -15.55 -12.26 -14.30
CA GLN A 5 -14.49 -11.46 -13.69
C GLN A 5 -14.91 -11.17 -12.25
N LYS A 6 -14.62 -12.09 -11.32
CA LYS A 6 -14.70 -11.78 -9.89
C LYS A 6 -13.69 -10.68 -9.69
N SER A 7 -14.15 -9.45 -9.50
CA SER A 7 -13.32 -8.31 -9.14
C SER A 7 -12.58 -8.70 -7.86
N GLY A 8 -11.35 -9.18 -8.00
CA GLY A 8 -10.52 -9.59 -6.88
C GLY A 8 -10.40 -8.41 -5.93
N ARG A 9 -10.84 -8.57 -4.69
CA ARG A 9 -10.66 -7.54 -3.67
C ARG A 9 -9.16 -7.42 -3.41
N ILE A 10 -8.66 -6.19 -3.30
CA ILE A 10 -7.27 -5.92 -2.94
C ILE A 10 -7.26 -5.43 -1.49
N PHE A 11 -6.57 -6.17 -0.62
CA PHE A 11 -6.32 -5.78 0.76
C PHE A 11 -4.87 -5.35 0.91
N TYR A 12 -4.65 -4.20 1.53
CA TYR A 12 -3.31 -3.71 1.81
C TYR A 12 -2.91 -4.09 3.23
N MET A 13 -1.68 -4.58 3.41
CA MET A 13 -1.13 -4.91 4.72
C MET A 13 0.28 -4.34 4.84
N LEU A 14 0.62 -3.80 6.01
CA LEU A 14 2.00 -3.42 6.30
C LEU A 14 2.80 -4.66 6.70
N ARG A 15 4.04 -4.71 6.25
CA ARG A 15 5.00 -5.75 6.63
C ARG A 15 6.29 -5.11 7.16
N PRO A 16 6.99 -5.77 8.10
CA PRO A 16 8.29 -5.31 8.54
C PRO A 16 9.25 -5.14 7.37
N SER A 17 10.02 -4.04 7.40
CA SER A 17 11.05 -3.78 6.39
C SER A 17 12.13 -4.85 6.46
N ARG A 18 12.52 -5.40 5.30
CA ARG A 18 13.57 -6.42 5.18
C ARG A 18 14.43 -6.13 3.96
N GLU A 19 15.74 -6.15 4.15
CA GLU A 19 16.69 -5.97 3.06
C GLU A 19 16.50 -7.03 1.95
N GLY A 20 16.63 -6.59 0.71
CA GLY A 20 16.51 -7.44 -0.48
C GLY A 20 15.08 -7.81 -0.90
N GLN A 21 14.04 -7.34 -0.20
CA GLN A 21 12.65 -7.56 -0.61
C GLN A 21 12.07 -6.33 -1.31
N PRO A 22 11.18 -6.52 -2.31
CA PRO A 22 10.58 -5.41 -3.03
C PRO A 22 9.61 -4.61 -2.15
N ALA A 23 9.41 -3.35 -2.50
CA ALA A 23 8.52 -2.42 -1.79
C ALA A 23 7.07 -2.92 -1.69
N PHE A 24 6.62 -3.67 -2.70
CA PHE A 24 5.30 -4.27 -2.78
C PHE A 24 5.43 -5.75 -3.09
N VAL A 25 4.67 -6.57 -2.37
CA VAL A 25 4.55 -8.02 -2.62
C VAL A 25 3.08 -8.37 -2.67
N ASP A 26 2.64 -9.03 -3.73
CA ASP A 26 1.27 -9.49 -3.88
C ASP A 26 1.17 -10.98 -3.55
N VAL A 27 0.28 -11.32 -2.61
CA VAL A 27 -0.14 -12.70 -2.34
C VAL A 27 -1.53 -12.90 -2.92
N ARG A 28 -1.66 -13.81 -3.89
CA ARG A 28 -2.94 -14.14 -4.52
C ARG A 28 -3.60 -15.31 -3.79
N LEU A 29 -4.84 -15.12 -3.36
CA LEU A 29 -5.66 -16.16 -2.75
C LEU A 29 -6.45 -16.93 -3.82
N PRO A 30 -6.88 -18.18 -3.56
CA PRO A 30 -7.60 -19.01 -4.53
C PRO A 30 -8.93 -18.43 -5.02
N ASP A 31 -9.55 -17.55 -4.24
CA ASP A 31 -10.80 -16.85 -4.59
C ASP A 31 -10.58 -15.64 -5.52
N GLY A 32 -9.32 -15.33 -5.86
CA GLY A 32 -8.92 -14.18 -6.65
C GLY A 32 -8.62 -12.92 -5.84
N THR A 33 -8.73 -12.98 -4.51
CA THR A 33 -8.34 -11.87 -3.61
C THR A 33 -6.83 -11.66 -3.63
N ILE A 34 -6.39 -10.40 -3.59
CA ILE A 34 -4.97 -10.03 -3.53
C ILE A 34 -4.67 -9.37 -2.19
N ILE A 35 -3.74 -9.94 -1.43
CA ILE A 35 -3.14 -9.28 -0.27
C ILE A 35 -1.86 -8.61 -0.74
N ARG A 36 -1.90 -7.28 -0.89
CA ARG A 36 -0.75 -6.45 -1.23
C ARG A 36 -0.03 -6.03 0.04
N GLN A 37 1.10 -6.65 0.30
CA GLN A 37 1.98 -6.28 1.38
C GLN A 37 2.85 -5.08 0.97
N VAL A 38 2.93 -4.09 1.84
CA VAL A 38 3.69 -2.86 1.63
C VAL A 38 4.77 -2.77 2.70
N ASP A 39 6.01 -2.53 2.26
CA ASP A 39 7.12 -2.25 3.16
C ASP A 39 6.79 -1.08 4.11
N GLU A 40 6.89 -1.34 5.42
CA GLU A 40 6.51 -0.36 6.43
C GLU A 40 7.40 0.89 6.42
N ALA A 41 8.71 0.76 6.13
CA ALA A 41 9.61 1.92 6.11
C ALA A 41 9.26 2.85 4.94
N ILE A 42 8.97 2.28 3.78
CA ILE A 42 8.51 3.04 2.61
C ILE A 42 7.15 3.67 2.89
N HIS A 43 6.22 2.93 3.49
CA HIS A 43 4.90 3.46 3.85
C HIS A 43 5.00 4.66 4.81
N ARG A 44 5.77 4.52 5.89
CA ARG A 44 5.98 5.61 6.87
C ARG A 44 6.64 6.83 6.21
N LYS A 45 7.61 6.63 5.32
CA LYS A 45 8.25 7.73 4.58
C LYS A 45 7.25 8.45 3.68
N ALA A 46 6.43 7.71 2.94
CA ALA A 46 5.39 8.28 2.10
C ALA A 46 4.36 9.06 2.93
N LEU A 47 3.95 8.53 4.08
CA LEU A 47 3.04 9.20 5.00
C LEU A 47 3.63 10.50 5.55
N SER A 48 4.90 10.49 5.95
CA SER A 48 5.60 11.70 6.43
C SER A 48 5.68 12.77 5.34
N ASN A 49 6.00 12.38 4.11
CA ASN A 49 6.05 13.31 2.98
C ASN A 49 4.66 13.88 2.66
N ALA A 50 3.62 13.05 2.70
CA ALA A 50 2.25 13.48 2.48
C ALA A 50 1.80 14.47 3.57
N ALA A 51 2.15 14.22 4.83
CA ALA A 51 1.87 15.12 5.94
C ALA A 51 2.57 16.48 5.78
N LYS A 52 3.84 16.48 5.36
CA LYS A 52 4.59 17.73 5.06
C LYS A 52 3.94 18.50 3.92
N ALA A 53 3.64 17.84 2.81
CA ALA A 53 2.99 18.46 1.67
C ALA A 53 1.60 19.01 2.03
N LEU A 54 0.86 18.31 2.90
CA LEU A 54 -0.41 18.81 3.41
C LEU A 54 -0.21 20.06 4.28
N LYS A 55 0.78 20.04 5.19
CA LYS A 55 1.11 21.21 6.03
C LYS A 55 1.48 22.42 5.17
N GLU A 56 2.36 22.25 4.19
CA GLU A 56 2.76 23.32 3.26
C GLU A 56 1.56 23.88 2.48
N ARG A 57 0.62 23.02 2.07
CA ARG A 57 -0.60 23.45 1.37
C ARG A 57 -1.59 24.20 2.25
N LEU A 58 -1.61 23.92 3.55
CA LEU A 58 -2.51 24.58 4.49
C LEU A 58 -1.99 25.95 4.94
N GLY A 59 -0.71 26.27 4.68
CA GLY A 59 -0.05 27.45 5.24
C GLY A 59 0.18 27.30 6.75
N ASP A 60 1.21 27.92 7.31
CA ASP A 60 1.41 28.03 8.77
C ASP A 60 0.36 28.99 9.39
N ASP A 61 -0.93 28.74 9.20
CA ASP A 61 -2.03 29.42 9.90
C ASP A 61 -2.49 28.57 11.11
N ALA A 62 -1.55 28.29 12.01
CA ALA A 62 -1.80 27.81 13.37
C ALA A 62 -0.98 28.62 14.37
#